data_AF-A0A1M6ITT5-F1
#
_entry.id   AF-A0A1M6ITT5-F1
#
_cell.length_a   1.000
_cell.length_b   1.000
_cell.length_c   1.000
_cell.angle_alpha   90.00
_cell.angle_beta   90.00
_cell.angle_gamma   90.00
#
_symmetry.space_group_name_H-M   'P 1'
#
loop_
_entity.id
_entity.type
_entity.pdbx_description
1 polymer ?
#
loop_
_entity_poly.entity_id
_entity_poly.type
_entity_poly.pdbx_seq_one_letter_code
_entity_poly.pdbx_strand_id
1 'polypeptide(L)'
;MDDTFLSDLTTADTLSSKQDILLDLLKQTYARITVVNIKEETFTALYDATGVMKEGEVLSYHQALDAFLVQNIMVEDRNPAQAALSLDALREFYHSGVESKRMEFRSLVKEFVYEWSEMILTTASAKQPDTIYILLKNINKEKLMSGIIDRFIYHDCDYFIYLDGNCSELH
;
A
#
# COMPACT_ATOMS: atom_id res chain seq x y z
N MET A 1 49.53 5.62 15.24
CA MET A 1 48.46 4.65 15.55
C MET A 1 47.17 5.38 15.24
N ASP A 2 46.58 5.02 14.10
CA ASP A 2 45.39 5.64 13.52
C ASP A 2 44.14 5.08 14.22
N ASP A 3 43.55 5.86 15.12
CA ASP A 3 42.29 5.51 15.81
C ASP A 3 41.04 5.90 14.98
N THR A 4 41.22 6.43 13.77
CA THR A 4 40.13 6.94 12.93
C THR A 4 39.43 5.85 12.09
N PHE A 5 39.97 4.62 12.04
CA PHE A 5 39.46 3.55 11.18
C PHE A 5 38.42 2.62 11.85
N LEU A 6 38.27 2.65 13.18
CA LEU A 6 37.41 1.72 13.92
C LEU A 6 36.01 2.28 14.25
N SER A 7 35.80 3.59 14.12
CA SER A 7 34.48 4.22 14.34
C SER A 7 33.51 4.06 13.17
N ASP A 8 34.03 3.94 11.94
CA ASP A 8 33.22 3.89 10.72
C ASP A 8 32.72 2.47 10.39
N LEU A 9 33.44 1.44 10.83
CA LEU A 9 33.04 0.03 10.64
C LEU A 9 31.91 -0.41 11.58
N THR A 10 31.75 0.21 12.74
CA THR A 10 30.72 -0.18 13.72
C THR A 10 29.35 0.44 13.46
N THR A 11 29.31 1.59 12.79
CA THR A 11 28.06 2.30 12.46
C THR A 11 27.39 1.75 11.20
N ALA A 12 28.15 1.25 10.22
CA ALA A 12 27.61 0.64 9.01
C ALA A 12 26.93 -0.72 9.27
N ASP A 13 27.58 -1.60 10.05
CA ASP A 13 27.04 -2.94 10.37
C ASP A 13 25.78 -2.88 11.25
N THR A 14 25.72 -1.90 12.17
CA THR A 14 24.54 -1.69 13.02
C THR A 14 23.38 -1.01 12.27
N LEU A 15 23.66 -0.22 11.23
CA LEU A 15 22.62 0.38 10.38
C LEU A 15 22.03 -0.64 9.40
N SER A 16 22.89 -1.49 8.78
CA SER A 16 22.45 -2.61 7.94
C SER A 16 21.55 -3.55 8.73
N SER A 17 21.99 -3.97 9.92
CA SER A 17 21.20 -4.86 10.79
C SER A 17 19.83 -4.28 11.18
N LYS A 18 19.73 -2.97 11.37
CA LYS A 18 18.44 -2.31 11.68
C LYS A 18 17.52 -2.22 10.47
N GLN A 19 18.07 -2.00 9.29
CA GLN A 19 17.30 -1.97 8.04
C GLN A 19 16.75 -3.34 7.70
N ASP A 20 17.53 -4.40 7.94
CA ASP A 20 17.11 -5.78 7.75
C ASP A 20 15.95 -6.15 8.68
N ILE A 21 16.05 -5.81 9.97
CA ILE A 21 14.96 -6.04 10.95
C ILE A 21 13.68 -5.27 10.56
N LEU A 22 13.81 -4.02 10.10
CA LEU A 22 12.66 -3.22 9.68
C LEU A 22 12.00 -3.86 8.45
N LEU A 23 12.81 -4.30 7.48
CA LEU A 23 12.30 -4.95 6.29
C LEU A 23 11.58 -6.25 6.65
N ASP A 24 12.14 -7.07 7.53
CA ASP A 24 11.50 -8.31 8.02
C ASP A 24 10.16 -8.04 8.71
N LEU A 25 10.06 -6.94 9.47
CA LEU A 25 8.79 -6.53 10.08
C LEU A 25 7.77 -6.10 9.02
N LEU A 26 8.21 -5.36 8.00
CA LEU A 26 7.35 -4.95 6.90
C LEU A 26 6.88 -6.16 6.08
N LYS A 27 7.76 -7.15 5.85
CA LYS A 27 7.43 -8.43 5.17
C LYS A 27 6.34 -9.23 5.88
N GLN A 28 6.19 -9.08 7.20
CA GLN A 28 5.09 -9.71 7.96
C GLN A 28 3.73 -9.03 7.76
N THR A 29 3.73 -7.75 7.36
CA THR A 29 2.51 -6.94 7.23
C THR A 29 2.05 -6.82 5.79
N TYR A 30 2.99 -6.66 4.87
CA TYR A 30 2.73 -6.36 3.46
C TYR A 30 2.99 -7.58 2.61
N ALA A 31 2.06 -7.91 1.73
CA ALA A 31 2.22 -8.98 0.74
C ALA A 31 3.22 -8.62 -0.36
N ARG A 32 3.40 -7.32 -0.63
CA ARG A 32 4.36 -6.83 -1.62
C ARG A 32 4.88 -5.46 -1.23
N ILE A 33 6.18 -5.24 -1.42
CA ILE A 33 6.88 -3.97 -1.18
C ILE A 33 7.68 -3.66 -2.44
N THR A 34 7.35 -2.57 -3.11
CA THR A 34 8.03 -2.16 -4.34
C THR A 34 8.42 -0.71 -4.29
N VAL A 35 9.40 -0.37 -5.10
CA VAL A 35 9.95 0.97 -5.25
C VAL A 35 9.79 1.40 -6.69
N VAL A 36 9.34 2.64 -6.89
CA VAL A 36 9.22 3.29 -8.18
C VAL A 36 10.15 4.49 -8.20
N ASN A 37 11.05 4.52 -9.18
CA ASN A 37 11.81 5.70 -9.50
C ASN A 37 11.08 6.47 -10.61
N ILE A 38 10.51 7.63 -10.30
CA ILE A 38 9.67 8.40 -11.24
C ILE A 38 10.48 9.11 -12.33
N LYS A 39 11.80 9.26 -12.12
CA LYS A 39 12.72 9.89 -13.06
C LYS A 39 13.27 8.89 -14.07
N GLU A 40 13.67 7.71 -13.59
CA GLU A 40 14.15 6.61 -14.43
C GLU A 40 13.01 5.78 -15.00
N GLU A 41 11.78 5.99 -14.50
CA GLU A 41 10.59 5.21 -14.85
C GLU A 41 10.79 3.71 -14.63
N THR A 42 11.48 3.38 -13.54
CA THR A 42 11.80 2.01 -13.15
C THR A 42 10.97 1.56 -11.97
N PHE A 43 10.73 0.26 -11.93
CA PHE A 43 10.04 -0.46 -10.88
C PHE A 43 10.99 -1.51 -10.32
N THR A 44 11.14 -1.56 -9.00
CA THR A 44 11.97 -2.55 -8.31
C THR A 44 11.16 -3.26 -7.23
N ALA A 45 11.13 -4.59 -7.27
CA ALA A 45 10.51 -5.38 -6.20
C ALA A 45 11.50 -5.56 -5.05
N LEU A 46 11.19 -5.02 -3.87
CA LEU A 46 11.98 -5.29 -2.65
C LEU A 46 11.51 -6.57 -1.96
N TYR A 47 10.22 -6.87 -2.08
CA TYR A 47 9.60 -8.07 -1.53
C TYR A 47 8.33 -8.41 -2.31
N ASP A 48 8.12 -9.70 -2.58
CA ASP A 48 6.89 -10.21 -3.17
C ASP A 48 6.57 -11.60 -2.60
N ALA A 49 5.55 -11.68 -1.74
CA ALA A 49 5.11 -12.93 -1.13
C ALA A 49 4.56 -13.93 -2.16
N THR A 50 4.14 -13.47 -3.34
CA THR A 50 3.60 -14.33 -4.41
C THR A 50 4.69 -15.06 -5.19
N GLY A 51 5.95 -14.61 -5.08
CA GLY A 51 7.07 -15.16 -5.83
C GLY A 51 7.04 -14.91 -7.34
N VAL A 52 6.12 -14.06 -7.83
CA VAL A 52 6.02 -13.72 -9.26
C VAL A 52 7.19 -12.85 -9.69
N MET A 53 7.57 -11.87 -8.85
CA MET A 53 8.72 -11.01 -9.06
C MET A 53 9.93 -11.49 -8.24
N LYS A 54 11.13 -11.40 -8.81
CA LYS A 54 12.35 -11.65 -8.03
C LYS A 54 12.73 -10.41 -7.21
N GLU A 55 13.15 -10.62 -5.96
CA GLU A 55 13.67 -9.52 -5.13
C GLU A 55 14.88 -8.87 -5.82
N GLY A 56 14.89 -7.54 -5.90
CA GLY A 56 15.90 -6.74 -6.59
C GLY A 56 15.73 -6.67 -8.11
N GLU A 57 14.73 -7.32 -8.69
CA GLU A 57 14.46 -7.23 -10.13
C GLU A 57 13.99 -5.83 -10.51
N VAL A 58 14.65 -5.23 -11.51
CA VAL A 58 14.34 -3.91 -12.04
C VAL A 58 13.65 -4.07 -13.39
N LEU A 59 12.44 -3.54 -13.51
CA LEU A 59 11.63 -3.53 -14.73
C LEU A 59 11.28 -2.10 -15.15
N SER A 60 10.85 -1.94 -16.39
CA SER A 60 10.15 -0.72 -16.80
C SER A 60 8.85 -0.58 -16.01
N TYR A 61 8.60 0.63 -15.48
CA TYR A 61 7.39 0.91 -14.71
C TYR A 61 6.11 0.63 -15.51
N HIS A 62 6.10 1.01 -16.80
CA HIS A 62 4.94 0.79 -17.66
C HIS A 62 4.60 -0.70 -17.81
N GLN A 63 5.62 -1.53 -18.07
CA GLN A 63 5.46 -2.98 -18.18
C GLN A 63 5.00 -3.61 -16.87
N ALA A 64 5.58 -3.17 -15.74
CA ALA A 64 5.21 -3.65 -14.42
C ALA A 64 3.76 -3.28 -14.05
N LEU A 65 3.34 -2.05 -14.37
CA LEU A 65 1.98 -1.57 -14.11
C LEU A 65 0.95 -2.34 -14.96
N ASP A 66 1.20 -2.52 -16.25
CA ASP A 66 0.29 -3.25 -17.13
C ASP A 66 0.12 -4.71 -16.69
N ALA A 67 1.23 -5.39 -16.36
CA ALA A 67 1.20 -6.74 -15.82
C ALA A 67 0.42 -6.78 -14.49
N PHE A 68 0.66 -5.82 -13.60
CA PHE A 68 -0.03 -5.72 -12.33
C PHE A 68 -1.55 -5.56 -12.50
N LEU A 69 -2.00 -4.62 -13.33
CA LEU A 69 -3.42 -4.36 -13.59
C LEU A 69 -4.13 -5.58 -14.19
N VAL A 70 -3.51 -6.23 -15.18
CA VAL A 70 -4.12 -7.36 -15.90
C VAL A 70 -4.16 -8.63 -15.07
N GLN A 71 -3.08 -8.93 -14.35
CA GLN A 71 -2.92 -10.22 -13.66
C GLN A 71 -3.44 -10.18 -12.21
N ASN A 72 -3.44 -9.01 -11.57
CA ASN A 72 -3.71 -8.91 -10.15
C ASN A 72 -5.00 -8.15 -9.86
N ILE A 73 -5.45 -7.20 -10.68
CA ILE A 73 -6.61 -6.35 -10.34
C ILE A 73 -7.89 -6.82 -11.06
N MET A 74 -8.98 -6.86 -10.30
CA MET A 74 -10.33 -7.13 -10.82
C MET A 74 -10.73 -6.08 -11.86
N VAL A 75 -11.39 -6.51 -12.94
CA VAL A 75 -11.59 -5.69 -14.15
C VAL A 75 -12.20 -4.31 -13.87
N GLU A 76 -13.18 -4.25 -12.98
CA GLU A 76 -13.90 -3.03 -12.62
C GLU A 76 -13.02 -2.02 -11.88
N ASP A 77 -11.99 -2.49 -11.18
CA ASP A 77 -11.09 -1.65 -10.37
C ASP A 77 -9.85 -1.20 -11.17
N ARG A 78 -9.66 -1.71 -12.40
CA ARG A 78 -8.47 -1.43 -13.24
C ARG A 78 -8.37 0.02 -13.67
N ASN A 79 -9.46 0.63 -14.15
CA ASN A 79 -9.41 2.00 -14.65
C ASN A 79 -9.09 3.01 -13.53
N PRO A 80 -9.75 2.95 -12.34
CA PRO A 80 -9.37 3.77 -11.20
C PRO A 80 -7.92 3.55 -10.76
N ALA A 81 -7.46 2.29 -10.71
CA ALA A 81 -6.10 1.96 -10.33
C ALA A 81 -5.07 2.50 -11.34
N GLN A 82 -5.32 2.34 -12.64
CA GLN A 82 -4.45 2.84 -13.71
C GLN A 82 -4.33 4.37 -13.66
N ALA A 83 -5.43 5.08 -13.44
CA ALA A 83 -5.40 6.54 -13.34
C ALA A 83 -4.54 6.99 -12.14
N ALA A 84 -4.74 6.37 -10.97
CA ALA A 84 -4.02 6.70 -9.75
C ALA A 84 -2.53 6.30 -9.76
N LEU A 85 -2.18 5.28 -10.55
CA LEU A 85 -0.81 4.76 -10.69
C LEU A 85 -0.15 5.19 -12.00
N SER A 86 -0.75 6.09 -12.76
CA SER A 86 -0.05 6.68 -13.91
C SER A 86 1.21 7.41 -13.44
N LEU A 87 2.27 7.43 -14.26
CA LEU A 87 3.50 8.17 -13.93
C LEU A 87 3.23 9.65 -13.64
N ASP A 88 2.27 10.25 -14.34
CA ASP A 88 1.87 11.63 -14.11
C ASP A 88 1.21 11.79 -12.74
N ALA A 89 0.29 10.90 -12.36
CA ALA A 89 -0.29 10.91 -11.01
C ALA A 89 0.74 10.65 -9.90
N LEU A 90 1.73 9.79 -10.15
CA LEU A 90 2.83 9.54 -9.22
C LEU A 90 3.74 10.77 -9.07
N ARG A 91 4.04 11.46 -10.17
CA ARG A 91 4.79 12.73 -10.14
C ARG A 91 4.01 13.80 -9.40
N GLU A 92 2.71 13.94 -9.65
CA GLU A 92 1.85 14.87 -8.91
C GLU A 92 1.84 14.55 -7.42
N PHE A 93 1.68 13.27 -7.05
CA PHE A 93 1.76 12.82 -5.66
C PHE A 93 3.10 13.19 -5.02
N TYR A 94 4.22 12.90 -5.70
CA TYR A 94 5.55 13.23 -5.20
C TYR A 94 5.74 14.74 -4.96
N HIS A 95 5.29 15.59 -5.88
CA HIS A 95 5.40 17.05 -5.75
C HIS A 95 4.39 17.67 -4.79
N SER A 96 3.29 16.98 -4.48
CA SER A 96 2.25 17.48 -3.58
C SER A 96 2.70 17.64 -2.13
N GLY A 97 3.79 16.97 -1.74
CA GLY A 97 4.27 16.93 -0.35
C GLY A 97 3.41 16.10 0.59
N VAL A 98 2.41 15.38 0.07
CA VAL A 98 1.61 14.43 0.84
C VAL A 98 2.46 13.19 1.17
N GLU A 99 2.60 12.88 2.45
CA GLU A 99 3.47 11.77 2.90
C GLU A 99 2.98 10.38 2.47
N SER A 100 1.65 10.19 2.43
CA SER A 100 1.07 8.93 2.00
C SER A 100 -0.31 9.06 1.38
N LYS A 101 -0.61 8.16 0.44
CA LYS A 101 -1.93 8.00 -0.19
C LYS A 101 -2.33 6.54 -0.14
N ARG A 102 -3.59 6.27 0.17
CA ARG A 102 -4.14 4.91 0.28
C ARG A 102 -5.23 4.69 -0.74
N MET A 103 -5.33 3.46 -1.23
CA MET A 103 -6.42 3.04 -2.09
C MET A 103 -6.73 1.56 -1.88
N GLU A 104 -7.98 1.18 -2.06
CA GLU A 104 -8.43 -0.20 -1.91
C GLU A 104 -8.95 -0.72 -3.25
N PHE A 105 -8.66 -1.98 -3.55
CA PHE A 105 -9.16 -2.66 -4.73
C PHE A 105 -9.22 -4.16 -4.49
N ARG A 106 -9.94 -4.88 -5.36
CA ARG A 106 -9.99 -6.33 -5.33
C ARG A 106 -8.84 -6.91 -6.14
N SER A 107 -8.02 -7.70 -5.46
CA SER A 107 -6.88 -8.39 -6.06
C SER A 107 -7.13 -9.89 -6.21
N LEU A 108 -6.69 -10.47 -7.33
CA LEU A 108 -6.70 -11.90 -7.56
C LEU A 108 -5.65 -12.59 -6.68
N VAL A 109 -6.09 -13.51 -5.81
CA VAL A 109 -5.20 -14.26 -4.90
C VAL A 109 -5.02 -15.70 -5.37
N LYS A 110 -6.04 -16.27 -6.00
CA LYS A 110 -6.05 -17.59 -6.63
C LYS A 110 -7.00 -17.56 -7.82
N GLU A 111 -6.92 -18.53 -8.73
CA GLU A 111 -7.85 -18.66 -9.86
C GLU A 111 -9.30 -18.35 -9.45
N PHE A 112 -9.83 -17.25 -10.01
CA PHE A 112 -11.17 -16.72 -9.80
C PHE A 112 -11.54 -16.29 -8.36
N VAL A 113 -10.57 -16.25 -7.44
CA VAL A 113 -10.76 -15.77 -6.06
C VAL A 113 -10.15 -14.38 -5.92
N TYR A 114 -11.02 -13.40 -5.68
CA TYR A 114 -10.63 -12.02 -5.43
C TYR A 114 -10.80 -11.68 -3.94
N GLU A 115 -9.79 -11.03 -3.39
CA GLU A 115 -9.79 -10.54 -2.02
C GLU A 115 -9.49 -9.04 -2.00
N TRP A 116 -9.90 -8.37 -0.92
CA TRP A 116 -9.62 -6.95 -0.76
C TRP A 116 -8.15 -6.71 -0.40
N SER A 117 -7.52 -5.80 -1.14
CA SER A 117 -6.19 -5.31 -0.88
C SER A 117 -6.18 -3.79 -0.72
N GLU A 118 -5.36 -3.31 0.19
CA GLU A 118 -5.00 -1.91 0.36
C GLU A 118 -3.62 -1.69 -0.27
N MET A 119 -3.52 -0.69 -1.14
CA MET A 119 -2.25 -0.17 -1.62
C MET A 119 -1.97 1.17 -0.96
N ILE A 120 -0.74 1.30 -0.46
CA ILE A 120 -0.23 2.51 0.19
C ILE A 120 0.93 3.03 -0.64
N LEU A 121 0.80 4.25 -1.14
CA LEU A 121 1.87 5.03 -1.76
C LEU A 121 2.51 5.89 -0.67
N THR A 122 3.83 5.88 -0.56
CA THR A 122 4.55 6.76 0.37
C THR A 122 5.87 7.23 -0.23
N THR A 123 6.21 8.50 -0.01
CA THR A 123 7.50 9.06 -0.41
C THR A 123 8.53 8.83 0.69
N ALA A 124 9.76 8.44 0.35
CA ALA A 124 10.84 8.47 1.33
C ALA A 124 11.29 9.90 1.62
N SER A 125 11.70 10.14 2.87
CA SER A 125 12.38 11.37 3.28
C SER A 125 13.63 11.64 2.41
N ALA A 126 14.08 12.91 2.40
CA ALA A 126 15.04 13.60 1.51
C ALA A 126 16.31 12.87 1.05
N LYS A 127 16.63 11.67 1.54
CA LYS A 127 17.80 10.87 1.15
C LYS A 127 17.62 10.09 -0.16
N GLN A 128 16.40 9.87 -0.64
CA GLN A 128 16.13 9.22 -1.92
C GLN A 128 15.17 10.07 -2.76
N PRO A 129 15.70 11.06 -3.50
CA PRO A 129 14.87 11.85 -4.39
C PRO A 129 14.24 10.97 -5.48
N ASP A 130 13.08 11.38 -5.98
CA ASP A 130 12.35 10.76 -7.09
C ASP A 130 11.88 9.32 -6.81
N THR A 131 11.77 8.95 -5.53
CA THR A 131 11.45 7.58 -5.11
C THR A 131 10.10 7.50 -4.39
N ILE A 132 9.22 6.62 -4.86
CA ILE A 132 7.93 6.31 -4.25
C ILE A 132 7.91 4.83 -3.89
N TYR A 133 7.53 4.53 -2.66
CA TYR A 133 7.27 3.18 -2.19
C TYR A 133 5.80 2.84 -2.40
N ILE A 134 5.55 1.65 -2.92
CA ILE A 134 4.22 1.07 -3.07
C ILE A 134 4.17 -0.17 -2.19
N LEU A 135 3.29 -0.14 -1.19
CA LEU A 135 3.07 -1.22 -0.24
C LEU A 135 1.71 -1.84 -0.50
N LEU A 136 1.64 -3.16 -0.63
CA LEU A 136 0.39 -3.89 -0.83
C LEU A 136 0.09 -4.73 0.41
N LYS A 137 -1.08 -4.52 1.01
CA LYS A 137 -1.57 -5.24 2.19
C LYS A 137 -2.89 -5.94 1.85
N ASN A 138 -3.04 -7.19 2.27
CA ASN A 138 -4.35 -7.86 2.25
C ASN A 138 -5.20 -7.36 3.42
N ILE A 139 -6.42 -6.87 3.13
CA ILE A 139 -7.36 -6.34 4.12
C ILE A 139 -8.70 -7.09 4.11
N ASN A 140 -8.72 -8.29 3.55
CA ASN A 140 -9.94 -9.08 3.36
C ASN A 140 -10.61 -9.42 4.69
N LYS A 141 -9.82 -9.73 5.72
CA LYS A 141 -10.32 -10.04 7.07
C LYS A 141 -10.99 -8.81 7.70
N GLU A 142 -10.35 -7.65 7.60
CA GLU A 142 -10.90 -6.38 8.09
C GLU A 142 -12.22 -6.04 7.39
N LYS A 143 -12.30 -6.21 6.07
CA LYS A 143 -13.53 -5.99 5.29
C LYS A 143 -14.64 -6.97 5.65
N LEU A 144 -14.30 -8.25 5.85
CA LEU A 144 -15.28 -9.26 6.29
C LEU A 144 -15.86 -8.91 7.66
N MET A 145 -15.00 -8.54 8.62
CA MET A 145 -15.41 -8.16 9.96
C MET A 145 -16.28 -6.90 9.95
N SER A 146 -15.90 -5.87 9.20
CA SER A 146 -16.73 -4.66 9.02
C SER A 146 -18.12 -5.02 8.49
N GLY A 147 -18.19 -5.84 7.44
CA GLY A 147 -19.48 -6.24 6.87
C GLY A 147 -20.34 -7.11 7.81
N ILE A 148 -19.73 -7.90 8.70
CA ILE A 148 -20.46 -8.62 9.76
C ILE A 148 -21.02 -7.62 10.77
N ILE A 149 -20.22 -6.66 11.22
CA ILE A 149 -20.66 -5.62 12.16
C ILE A 149 -21.78 -4.79 11.54
N ASP A 150 -21.63 -4.36 10.28
CA ASP A 150 -22.65 -3.57 9.59
C ASP A 150 -23.96 -4.36 9.52
N ARG A 151 -23.93 -5.62 9.09
CA ARG A 151 -25.13 -6.48 9.05
C ARG A 151 -25.72 -6.76 10.43
N PHE A 152 -24.89 -6.91 11.46
CA PHE A 152 -25.34 -7.07 12.84
C PHE A 152 -26.03 -5.79 13.33
N ILE A 153 -25.47 -4.60 13.06
CA ILE A 153 -26.11 -3.32 13.40
C ILE A 153 -27.44 -3.19 12.65
N TYR A 154 -27.48 -3.50 11.35
CA TYR A 154 -28.71 -3.45 10.55
C TYR A 154 -29.79 -4.46 10.99
N HIS A 155 -29.42 -5.60 11.55
CA HIS A 155 -30.37 -6.65 11.94
C HIS A 155 -30.77 -6.59 13.42
N ASP A 156 -29.83 -6.25 14.31
CA ASP A 156 -29.98 -6.38 15.76
C ASP A 156 -30.00 -5.02 16.50
N CYS A 157 -29.74 -3.89 15.82
CA CYS A 157 -29.76 -2.54 16.41
C CYS A 157 -30.81 -1.61 15.78
N ASP A 158 -32.00 -2.14 15.45
CA ASP A 158 -33.20 -1.39 15.01
C ASP A 158 -33.80 -0.44 16.08
N TYR A 159 -33.11 -0.18 17.20
CA TYR A 159 -33.68 0.50 18.39
C TYR A 159 -33.12 1.90 18.67
N PHE A 160 -32.59 2.64 17.69
CA PHE A 160 -32.22 4.05 17.91
C PHE A 160 -32.58 4.98 16.74
N ILE A 161 -33.76 4.83 16.15
CA ILE A 161 -34.38 5.95 15.43
C ILE A 161 -35.85 6.02 15.83
N TYR A 162 -36.29 7.25 16.12
CA TYR A 162 -37.62 7.70 16.57
C TYR A 162 -37.85 7.71 18.08
N LEU A 163 -37.55 8.87 18.69
CA LEU A 163 -38.50 9.65 19.51
C LEU A 163 -37.87 11.02 19.85
N ASP A 164 -37.72 11.88 18.85
CA ASP A 164 -37.85 13.32 19.10
C ASP A 164 -38.57 13.96 17.92
N GLY A 165 -39.86 14.22 18.14
CA GLY A 165 -40.78 14.57 17.08
C GLY A 165 -42.20 14.62 17.59
N ASN A 166 -42.41 15.29 18.74
CA ASN A 166 -43.62 16.06 19.03
C ASN A 166 -43.45 16.76 20.38
N CYS A 167 -42.72 17.88 20.37
CA CYS A 167 -43.05 19.00 21.23
C CYS A 167 -43.61 20.11 20.34
N SER A 168 -44.82 19.90 19.81
CA SER A 168 -45.62 20.98 19.26
C SER A 168 -46.17 21.79 20.43
N GLU A 169 -45.60 22.98 20.62
CA GLU A 169 -46.15 24.04 21.45
C GLU A 169 -47.62 24.30 21.05
N LEU A 170 -48.53 24.01 21.97
CA LEU A 170 -49.92 24.47 21.89
C LEU A 170 -49.99 25.85 22.55
N HIS A 171 -50.52 26.80 21.78
CA HIS A 171 -50.92 28.15 22.17
C HIS A 171 -51.80 28.21 23.42
#